data_AF-A0A7C7VMP0-F1
#
_entry.id   AF-A0A7C7VMP0-F1
#
_cell.length_a   1.000
_cell.length_b   1.000
_cell.length_c   1.000
_cell.angle_alpha   90.00
_cell.angle_beta   90.00
_cell.angle_gamma   90.00
#
_symmetry.space_group_name_H-M   'P 1'
#
loop_
_entity.id
_entity.type
_entity.pdbx_description
1 polymer ?
#
loop_
_entity_poly.entity_id
_entity_poly.type
_entity_poly.pdbx_seq_one_letter_code
_entity_poly.pdbx_strand_id
1 'polypeptide(L)'
;GKILERLFKSELPIIERIQITFITDPEEVEKRYQEALEIYEARDARARGLKDEEVDLFYGCALCQSFAPTHLCIITPQRYANCGAISWFDARASARVDPKGPVFPIEKGECLDELKGEFSGVNEVIKKKTLGAINRVWIYSAFGYPHTSCGCFEAAAFYIPEVDGFGTVHRGFTGVAVNGLTFTTIADSTAGGRQVDGFHGISIEYMRSPKFLQADGGWARVVWVPSEVKERVKDFIPPDLIDKIATEKDATNVEELMEFLKEKGHPVVSRWKEEEVVEVAPAEEAAPIPTGEVIEIAPGAIPIGTSGFRIKLENAKIYIKKVTIRKVPSHEKRGRKGD
;
A
#
# COMPACT_ATOMS: atom_id res chain seq x y z
N GLY A 1 3.41 12.40 32.54
CA GLY A 1 3.92 11.59 33.67
C GLY A 1 2.79 10.79 34.29
N LYS A 2 1.96 11.43 35.13
CA LYS A 2 0.85 10.78 35.86
C LYS A 2 -0.06 9.87 35.01
N ILE A 3 -0.40 10.29 33.78
CA ILE A 3 -1.22 9.49 32.86
C ILE A 3 -0.51 8.20 32.48
N LEU A 4 0.74 8.28 32.01
CA LEU A 4 1.53 7.10 31.63
C LEU A 4 1.71 6.16 32.83
N GLU A 5 2.04 6.68 34.01
CA GLU A 5 2.17 5.86 35.22
C GLU A 5 0.88 5.07 35.50
N ARG A 6 -0.26 5.77 35.50
CA ARG A 6 -1.55 5.15 35.79
C ARG A 6 -1.92 4.10 34.75
N LEU A 7 -1.76 4.41 33.46
CA LEU A 7 -2.08 3.48 32.38
C LEU A 7 -1.16 2.26 32.42
N PHE A 8 0.16 2.43 32.51
CA PHE A 8 1.10 1.31 32.58
C PHE A 8 0.82 0.40 33.78
N LYS A 9 0.60 0.95 34.98
CA LYS A 9 0.27 0.13 36.16
C LYS A 9 -1.10 -0.55 36.10
N SER A 10 -2.07 0.07 35.41
CA SER A 10 -3.40 -0.51 35.20
C SER A 10 -3.36 -1.68 34.23
N GLU A 11 -2.67 -1.52 33.10
CA GLU A 11 -2.63 -2.51 32.01
C GLU A 11 -1.58 -3.61 32.27
N LEU A 12 -0.50 -3.30 32.99
CA LEU A 12 0.60 -4.22 33.26
C LEU A 12 0.83 -4.34 34.78
N PRO A 13 0.05 -5.18 35.50
CA PRO A 13 0.17 -5.36 36.95
C PRO A 13 1.55 -5.85 37.42
N ILE A 14 2.39 -6.35 36.51
CA ILE A 14 3.78 -6.73 36.77
C ILE A 14 4.70 -5.54 37.11
N ILE A 15 4.27 -4.30 36.82
CA ILE A 15 5.08 -3.11 37.08
C ILE A 15 4.98 -2.70 38.56
N GLU A 16 6.03 -3.00 39.33
CA GLU A 16 6.11 -2.60 40.74
C GLU A 16 6.46 -1.12 40.95
N ARG A 17 7.44 -0.62 40.18
CA ARG A 17 7.96 0.75 40.25
C ARG A 17 8.10 1.30 38.84
N ILE A 18 7.80 2.58 38.67
CA ILE A 18 7.91 3.28 37.39
C ILE A 18 8.48 4.67 37.59
N GLN A 19 9.41 5.04 36.72
CA GLN A 19 9.95 6.39 36.60
C GLN A 19 9.69 6.88 35.19
N ILE A 20 9.26 8.13 35.06
CA ILE A 20 9.01 8.77 33.77
C ILE A 20 9.76 10.09 33.76
N THR A 21 10.64 10.23 32.76
CA THR A 21 11.43 11.45 32.54
C THR A 21 11.01 12.04 31.19
N PHE A 22 10.60 13.31 31.19
CA PHE A 22 10.39 14.08 29.95
C PHE A 22 11.65 14.88 29.68
N ILE A 23 12.21 14.69 28.50
CA ILE A 23 13.42 15.40 28.06
C ILE A 23 12.99 16.32 26.92
N THR A 24 13.19 17.62 27.13
CA THR A 24 12.89 18.67 26.16
C THR A 24 14.10 19.55 25.86
N ASP A 25 15.20 19.33 26.57
CA ASP A 25 16.48 19.97 26.29
C ASP A 25 17.06 19.41 24.97
N PRO A 26 17.36 20.24 23.96
CA PRO A 26 17.77 19.75 22.64
C PRO A 26 19.05 18.90 22.65
N GLU A 27 20.06 19.27 23.44
CA GLU A 27 21.34 18.54 23.49
C GLU A 27 21.16 17.17 24.15
N GLU A 28 20.40 17.11 25.25
CA GLU A 28 20.09 15.85 25.90
C GLU A 28 19.15 14.98 25.03
N VAL A 29 18.21 15.57 24.28
CA VAL A 29 17.38 14.83 23.32
C VAL A 29 18.25 14.17 22.26
N GLU A 30 19.18 14.89 21.64
CA GLU A 30 20.06 14.33 20.59
C GLU A 30 20.88 13.16 21.13
N LYS A 31 21.48 13.33 22.31
CA LYS A 31 22.24 12.26 22.97
C LYS A 31 21.38 11.01 23.22
N ARG A 32 20.22 11.18 23.85
CA ARG A 32 19.31 10.06 24.17
C ARG A 32 18.68 9.43 22.93
N TYR A 33 18.53 10.20 21.86
CA TYR A 33 18.02 9.72 20.60
C TYR A 33 18.97 8.68 19.99
N GLN A 34 20.29 8.95 20.00
CA GLN A 34 21.29 7.97 19.55
C GLN A 34 21.24 6.69 20.40
N GLU A 35 21.20 6.81 21.73
CA GLU A 35 21.05 5.67 22.64
C GLU A 35 19.77 4.86 22.35
N ALA A 36 18.66 5.54 22.06
CA ALA A 36 17.39 4.90 21.71
C ALA A 36 17.48 4.13 20.38
N LEU A 37 18.13 4.71 19.36
CA LEU A 37 18.33 4.06 18.06
C LEU A 37 19.15 2.76 18.19
N GLU A 38 20.20 2.75 19.01
CA GLU A 38 20.99 1.55 19.29
C GLU A 38 20.12 0.44 19.91
N ILE A 39 19.25 0.80 20.86
CA ILE A 39 18.31 -0.15 21.49
C ILE A 39 17.30 -0.68 20.47
N TYR A 40 16.75 0.18 19.61
CA TYR A 40 15.79 -0.22 18.59
C TYR A 40 16.42 -1.21 17.62
N GLU A 41 17.61 -0.88 17.08
CA GLU A 41 18.31 -1.75 16.14
C GLU A 41 18.69 -3.10 16.78
N ALA A 42 19.15 -3.11 18.03
CA ALA A 42 19.42 -4.36 18.75
C ALA A 42 18.16 -5.22 18.98
N ARG A 43 16.97 -4.60 19.09
CA ARG A 43 15.70 -5.33 19.16
C ARG A 43 15.29 -5.88 17.80
N ASP A 44 15.32 -5.05 16.77
CA ASP A 44 14.85 -5.40 15.44
C ASP A 44 15.78 -6.40 14.75
N ALA A 45 17.10 -6.27 14.90
CA ALA A 45 18.08 -7.23 14.39
C ALA A 45 17.84 -8.66 14.91
N ARG A 46 17.35 -8.81 16.15
CA ARG A 46 16.97 -10.13 16.69
C ARG A 46 15.75 -10.71 15.99
N ALA A 47 14.79 -9.88 15.59
CA ALA A 47 13.60 -10.32 14.88
C ALA A 47 13.91 -10.77 13.43
N ARG A 48 14.85 -10.11 12.76
CA ARG A 48 15.20 -10.38 11.35
C ARG A 48 15.79 -11.77 11.10
N GLY A 49 16.33 -12.43 12.13
CA GLY A 49 16.93 -13.77 11.99
C GLY A 49 15.94 -14.92 11.93
N LEU A 50 14.66 -14.71 12.31
CA LEU A 50 13.65 -15.75 12.38
C LEU A 50 12.83 -15.80 11.09
N LYS A 51 12.65 -17.00 10.52
CA LYS A 51 11.88 -17.20 9.28
C LYS A 51 10.45 -17.67 9.57
N ASP A 52 9.57 -17.39 8.63
CA ASP A 52 8.17 -17.82 8.69
C ASP A 52 8.02 -19.34 8.71
N GLU A 53 8.93 -20.05 8.06
CA GLU A 53 8.96 -21.52 7.98
C GLU A 53 9.43 -22.18 9.28
N GLU A 54 10.10 -21.43 10.17
CA GLU A 54 10.66 -21.92 11.43
C GLU A 54 9.67 -21.81 12.61
N VAL A 55 8.45 -21.31 12.35
CA VAL A 55 7.41 -21.14 13.36
C VAL A 55 6.09 -21.77 12.93
N ASP A 56 5.38 -22.32 13.91
CA ASP A 56 4.03 -22.87 13.73
C ASP A 56 2.92 -21.84 14.01
N LEU A 57 3.29 -20.74 14.66
CA LEU A 57 2.38 -19.68 15.09
C LEU A 57 2.71 -18.35 14.43
N PHE A 58 1.68 -17.70 13.92
CA PHE A 58 1.66 -16.27 13.66
C PHE A 58 0.88 -15.55 14.76
N TYR A 59 0.80 -14.23 14.67
CA TYR A 59 0.02 -13.43 15.60
C TYR A 59 -0.94 -12.49 14.89
N GLY A 60 -2.15 -12.37 15.44
CA GLY A 60 -3.12 -11.37 15.06
C GLY A 60 -3.06 -10.18 16.00
N CYS A 61 -3.25 -8.97 15.49
CA CYS A 61 -3.42 -7.76 16.30
C CYS A 61 -4.68 -6.99 15.87
N ALA A 62 -5.60 -6.82 16.83
CA ALA A 62 -6.87 -6.12 16.65
C ALA A 62 -6.91 -4.74 17.34
N LEU A 63 -5.76 -4.22 17.83
CA LEU A 63 -5.69 -2.93 18.55
C LEU A 63 -6.34 -1.77 17.78
N CYS A 64 -6.15 -1.75 16.47
CA CYS A 64 -6.62 -0.68 15.59
C CYS A 64 -8.08 -0.82 15.14
N GLN A 65 -8.81 -1.84 15.60
CA GLN A 65 -10.23 -2.00 15.26
C GLN A 65 -11.13 -0.90 15.86
N SER A 66 -10.62 -0.11 16.80
CA SER A 66 -11.29 1.09 17.32
C SER A 66 -11.57 2.14 16.23
N PHE A 67 -10.77 2.19 15.16
CA PHE A 67 -10.95 3.13 14.05
C PHE A 67 -11.00 2.46 12.67
N ALA A 68 -10.54 1.22 12.54
CA ALA A 68 -10.68 0.40 11.34
C ALA A 68 -11.29 -0.97 11.69
N PRO A 69 -12.62 -1.08 11.88
CA PRO A 69 -13.26 -2.27 12.46
C PRO A 69 -13.03 -3.58 11.69
N THR A 70 -12.81 -3.50 10.38
CA THR A 70 -12.56 -4.66 9.51
C THR A 70 -11.07 -4.93 9.30
N HIS A 71 -10.19 -4.23 10.01
CA HIS A 71 -8.76 -4.47 9.96
C HIS A 71 -8.33 -5.55 10.96
N LEU A 72 -7.35 -6.36 10.56
CA LEU A 72 -6.58 -7.20 11.46
C LEU A 72 -5.14 -7.26 10.94
N CYS A 73 -4.17 -6.90 11.78
CA CYS A 73 -2.76 -7.13 11.46
C CYS A 73 -2.41 -8.60 11.65
N ILE A 74 -1.79 -9.21 10.64
CA ILE A 74 -1.14 -10.51 10.69
C ILE A 74 0.36 -10.27 10.77
N ILE A 75 0.95 -10.75 11.85
CA ILE A 75 2.33 -10.54 12.23
C ILE A 75 3.03 -11.89 12.14
N THR A 76 4.03 -11.94 11.26
CA THR A 76 4.90 -13.11 11.06
C THR A 76 6.34 -12.73 11.42
N PRO A 77 7.26 -13.70 11.57
CA PRO A 77 8.68 -13.38 11.74
C PRO A 77 9.22 -12.44 10.65
N GLN A 78 8.79 -12.64 9.40
CA GLN A 78 9.25 -11.86 8.24
C GLN A 78 8.28 -10.74 7.83
N ARG A 79 7.28 -10.42 8.66
CA ARG A 79 6.38 -9.30 8.46
C ARG A 79 5.90 -8.71 9.79
N TYR A 80 6.46 -7.56 10.11
CA TYR A 80 6.01 -6.73 11.22
C TYR A 80 4.56 -6.26 11.01
N ALA A 81 3.90 -5.90 12.12
CA ALA A 81 2.67 -5.13 12.04
C ALA A 81 2.90 -3.83 11.24
N ASN A 82 1.88 -3.35 10.53
CA ASN A 82 2.01 -2.17 9.67
C ASN A 82 2.54 -0.93 10.41
N CYS A 83 2.31 -0.82 11.72
CA CYS A 83 2.79 0.28 12.56
C CYS A 83 4.30 0.28 12.83
N GLY A 84 5.02 -0.80 12.51
CA GLY A 84 6.45 -0.96 12.80
C GLY A 84 6.78 -1.25 14.28
N ALA A 85 5.83 -1.11 15.18
CA ALA A 85 6.07 -1.20 16.63
C ALA A 85 5.82 -2.60 17.25
N ILE A 86 5.39 -3.57 16.44
CA ILE A 86 5.10 -4.94 16.93
C ILE A 86 5.74 -5.95 15.99
N SER A 87 6.87 -6.51 16.43
CA SER A 87 7.50 -7.69 15.83
C SER A 87 6.77 -8.98 16.23
N TRP A 88 7.16 -10.11 15.63
CA TRP A 88 6.68 -11.42 16.08
C TRP A 88 7.02 -11.72 17.55
N PHE A 89 8.21 -11.32 18.01
CA PHE A 89 8.61 -11.50 19.42
C PHE A 89 7.81 -10.61 20.37
N ASP A 90 7.52 -9.37 19.98
CA ASP A 90 6.66 -8.47 20.76
C ASP A 90 5.23 -9.01 20.82
N ALA A 91 4.72 -9.54 19.70
CA ALA A 91 3.40 -10.13 19.66
C ALA A 91 3.30 -11.38 20.54
N ARG A 92 4.32 -12.25 20.51
CA ARG A 92 4.45 -13.40 21.42
C ARG A 92 4.48 -12.97 22.88
N ALA A 93 5.26 -11.94 23.22
CA ALA A 93 5.34 -11.42 24.57
C ALA A 93 3.98 -10.85 25.02
N SER A 94 3.35 -10.01 24.18
CA SER A 94 2.05 -9.40 24.44
C SER A 94 0.97 -10.44 24.69
N ALA A 95 0.88 -11.48 23.85
CA ALA A 95 -0.13 -12.54 24.00
C ALA A 95 0.07 -13.41 25.24
N ARG A 96 1.30 -13.46 25.79
CA ARG A 96 1.60 -14.18 27.05
C ARG A 96 1.29 -13.32 28.27
N VAL A 97 1.60 -12.02 28.19
CA VAL A 97 1.35 -11.06 29.27
C VAL A 97 -0.16 -10.82 29.43
N ASP A 98 -0.88 -10.66 28.34
CA ASP A 98 -2.34 -10.54 28.33
C ASP A 98 -2.98 -11.51 27.32
N PRO A 99 -3.29 -12.76 27.73
CA PRO A 99 -3.89 -13.76 26.85
C PRO A 99 -5.30 -13.41 26.34
N LYS A 100 -5.98 -12.44 26.98
CA LYS A 100 -7.30 -11.95 26.54
C LYS A 100 -7.20 -10.62 25.79
N GLY A 101 -5.97 -10.17 25.57
CA GLY A 101 -5.67 -8.91 24.95
C GLY A 101 -5.96 -8.87 23.44
N PRO A 102 -5.66 -7.72 22.83
CA PRO A 102 -5.91 -7.48 21.41
C PRO A 102 -4.89 -8.16 20.49
N VAL A 103 -3.78 -8.66 21.04
CA VAL A 103 -2.77 -9.45 20.34
C VAL A 103 -2.88 -10.91 20.76
N PHE A 104 -3.01 -11.81 19.80
CA PHE A 104 -3.34 -13.22 20.07
C PHE A 104 -2.65 -14.16 19.06
N PRO A 105 -2.32 -15.39 19.47
CA PRO A 105 -1.71 -16.36 18.57
C PRO A 105 -2.69 -16.83 17.50
N ILE A 106 -2.15 -17.17 16.34
CA ILE A 106 -2.84 -17.75 15.19
C ILE A 106 -2.06 -18.99 14.79
N GLU A 107 -2.70 -20.16 14.87
CA GLU A 107 -2.17 -21.37 14.24
C GLU A 107 -2.16 -21.16 12.72
N LYS A 108 -1.03 -21.39 12.06
CA LYS A 108 -0.90 -21.18 10.62
C LYS A 108 -1.94 -22.00 9.83
N GLY A 109 -2.15 -23.24 10.23
CA GLY A 109 -2.93 -24.20 9.45
C GLY A 109 -2.18 -24.60 8.17
N GLU A 110 -2.92 -24.97 7.14
CA GLU A 110 -2.38 -25.36 5.84
C GLU A 110 -1.82 -24.15 5.08
N CYS A 111 -0.63 -24.28 4.50
CA CYS A 111 -0.08 -23.30 3.57
C CYS A 111 -0.73 -23.48 2.19
N LEU A 112 -1.59 -22.55 1.81
CA LEU A 112 -2.36 -22.59 0.56
C LEU A 112 -1.59 -21.96 -0.62
N ASP A 113 -0.76 -20.95 -0.34
CA ASP A 113 0.10 -20.30 -1.33
C ASP A 113 1.31 -19.69 -0.62
N GLU A 114 2.48 -20.31 -0.77
CA GLU A 114 3.71 -19.88 -0.09
C GLU A 114 4.23 -18.53 -0.59
N LEU A 115 4.10 -18.27 -1.89
CA LEU A 115 4.57 -17.02 -2.50
C LEU A 115 3.73 -15.84 -2.02
N LYS A 116 2.42 -16.01 -1.97
CA LYS A 116 1.50 -14.98 -1.49
C LYS A 116 1.35 -14.94 0.03
N GLY A 117 1.84 -15.96 0.73
CA GLY A 117 1.67 -16.13 2.17
C GLY A 117 0.20 -16.33 2.53
N GLU A 118 -0.50 -17.21 1.83
CA GLU A 118 -1.87 -17.58 2.16
C GLU A 118 -1.90 -18.83 3.04
N PHE A 119 -2.55 -18.72 4.20
CA PHE A 119 -2.64 -19.80 5.17
C PHE A 119 -4.09 -19.98 5.64
N SER A 120 -4.56 -21.21 5.74
CA SER A 120 -5.97 -21.49 6.07
C SER A 120 -6.36 -20.99 7.46
N GLY A 121 -5.51 -21.19 8.47
CA GLY A 121 -5.76 -20.72 9.84
C GLY A 121 -5.78 -19.19 9.95
N VAL A 122 -4.95 -18.50 9.15
CA VAL A 122 -4.98 -17.03 9.05
C VAL A 122 -6.30 -16.55 8.45
N ASN A 123 -6.75 -17.18 7.36
CA ASN A 123 -8.02 -16.84 6.71
C ASN A 123 -9.22 -17.02 7.66
N GLU A 124 -9.27 -18.14 8.39
CA GLU A 124 -10.33 -18.40 9.38
C GLU A 124 -10.38 -17.33 10.48
N VAL A 125 -9.22 -16.99 11.03
CA VAL A 125 -9.12 -15.99 12.09
C VAL A 125 -9.50 -14.60 11.59
N ILE A 126 -9.02 -14.19 10.42
CA ILE A 126 -9.41 -12.91 9.80
C ILE A 126 -10.92 -12.86 9.58
N LYS A 127 -11.50 -13.91 9.00
CA LYS A 127 -12.95 -13.97 8.77
C LYS A 127 -13.73 -13.78 10.06
N LYS A 128 -13.32 -14.46 11.13
CA LYS A 128 -13.94 -14.34 12.45
C LYS A 128 -13.77 -12.93 13.04
N LYS A 129 -12.55 -12.39 13.03
CA LYS A 129 -12.20 -11.12 13.71
C LYS A 129 -12.67 -9.89 12.95
N THR A 130 -12.97 -10.02 11.66
CA THR A 130 -13.52 -8.95 10.82
C THR A 130 -15.02 -9.11 10.56
N LEU A 131 -15.69 -10.02 11.29
CA LEU A 131 -17.12 -10.32 11.16
C LEU A 131 -17.54 -10.70 9.72
N GLY A 132 -16.65 -11.39 9.00
CA GLY A 132 -16.86 -11.85 7.63
C GLY A 132 -16.59 -10.80 6.55
N ALA A 133 -16.19 -9.57 6.92
CA ALA A 133 -15.89 -8.53 5.95
C ALA A 133 -14.68 -8.89 5.08
N ILE A 134 -13.64 -9.47 5.69
CA ILE A 134 -12.46 -9.98 5.00
C ILE A 134 -12.46 -11.51 5.14
N ASN A 135 -12.36 -12.23 4.03
CA ASN A 135 -12.43 -13.70 4.03
C ASN A 135 -11.09 -14.37 3.74
N ARG A 136 -10.17 -13.66 3.09
CA ARG A 136 -8.87 -14.16 2.65
C ARG A 136 -7.82 -13.06 2.74
N VAL A 137 -6.58 -13.44 2.99
CA VAL A 137 -5.44 -12.53 2.93
C VAL A 137 -4.26 -13.18 2.26
N TRP A 138 -3.60 -12.41 1.41
CA TRP A 138 -2.28 -12.68 0.88
C TRP A 138 -1.32 -11.75 1.60
N ILE A 139 -0.60 -12.33 2.56
CA ILE A 139 0.31 -11.59 3.42
C ILE A 139 1.34 -10.85 2.56
N TYR A 140 1.90 -11.49 1.52
CA TYR A 140 3.03 -10.97 0.75
C TYR A 140 2.68 -10.33 -0.61
N SER A 141 1.42 -9.93 -0.79
CA SER A 141 0.91 -9.30 -2.01
C SER A 141 0.20 -7.98 -1.70
N ALA A 142 0.32 -7.00 -2.58
CA ALA A 142 -0.47 -5.79 -2.66
C ALA A 142 -1.65 -5.90 -3.66
N PHE A 143 -1.78 -7.02 -4.37
CA PHE A 143 -2.86 -7.28 -5.33
C PHE A 143 -3.74 -8.49 -4.95
N GLY A 144 -5.01 -8.46 -5.35
CA GLY A 144 -5.99 -9.52 -5.18
C GLY A 144 -6.61 -9.51 -3.79
N TYR A 145 -5.91 -10.12 -2.81
CA TYR A 145 -6.36 -10.15 -1.41
C TYR A 145 -5.33 -9.51 -0.49
N PRO A 146 -4.91 -8.25 -0.74
CA PRO A 146 -3.86 -7.63 0.06
C PRO A 146 -4.25 -7.57 1.53
N HIS A 147 -3.25 -7.62 2.39
CA HIS A 147 -3.46 -7.42 3.81
C HIS A 147 -3.97 -6.00 4.08
N THR A 148 -5.09 -5.88 4.78
CA THR A 148 -5.73 -4.57 5.04
C THR A 148 -4.82 -3.65 5.84
N SER A 149 -5.07 -2.34 5.76
CA SER A 149 -4.35 -1.35 6.55
C SER A 149 -5.29 -0.56 7.44
N CYS A 150 -4.87 -0.31 8.68
CA CYS A 150 -5.61 0.54 9.61
C CYS A 150 -5.41 2.02 9.28
N GLY A 151 -4.33 2.63 9.78
CA GLY A 151 -4.07 4.06 9.64
C GLY A 151 -2.84 4.55 10.40
N CYS A 152 -2.19 3.69 11.19
CA CYS A 152 -0.94 3.98 11.89
C CYS A 152 0.31 3.42 11.18
N PHE A 153 0.21 3.02 9.92
CA PHE A 153 1.36 2.54 9.15
C PHE A 153 2.45 3.62 9.03
N GLU A 154 3.72 3.20 9.05
CA GLU A 154 4.86 4.10 8.92
C GLU A 154 5.01 4.64 7.49
N ALA A 155 4.71 3.78 6.51
CA ALA A 155 4.72 4.11 5.09
C ALA A 155 3.60 3.41 4.34
N ALA A 156 3.35 3.84 3.11
CA ALA A 156 2.45 3.18 2.18
C ALA A 156 3.22 2.88 0.88
N ALA A 157 3.13 1.64 0.40
CA ALA A 157 3.44 1.29 -0.97
C ALA A 157 2.21 1.60 -1.84
N PHE A 158 2.45 2.22 -2.99
CA PHE A 158 1.41 2.53 -3.96
C PHE A 158 1.86 2.11 -5.35
N TYR A 159 0.97 1.49 -6.10
CA TYR A 159 1.21 1.05 -7.47
C TYR A 159 1.13 2.22 -8.44
N ILE A 160 2.05 2.23 -9.42
CA ILE A 160 2.16 3.22 -10.48
C ILE A 160 1.97 2.48 -11.82
N PRO A 161 0.75 2.50 -12.40
CA PRO A 161 0.42 1.73 -13.59
C PRO A 161 1.33 2.00 -14.78
N GLU A 162 1.71 3.26 -15.01
CA GLU A 162 2.49 3.74 -16.16
C GLU A 162 3.88 3.12 -16.25
N VAL A 163 4.43 2.70 -15.10
CA VAL A 163 5.75 2.05 -15.00
C VAL A 163 5.67 0.61 -14.52
N ASP A 164 4.47 0.04 -14.37
CA ASP A 164 4.23 -1.29 -13.79
C ASP A 164 5.01 -1.53 -12.49
N GLY A 165 5.12 -0.49 -11.66
CA GLY A 165 6.03 -0.42 -10.51
C GLY A 165 5.35 0.05 -9.22
N PHE A 166 6.06 -0.03 -8.09
CA PHE A 166 5.63 0.52 -6.82
C PHE A 166 6.46 1.73 -6.42
N GLY A 167 5.80 2.81 -6.06
CA GLY A 167 6.37 3.84 -5.21
C GLY A 167 6.12 3.53 -3.74
N THR A 168 6.90 4.15 -2.85
CA THR A 168 6.61 4.19 -1.41
C THR A 168 6.58 5.63 -0.91
N VAL A 169 5.83 5.91 0.14
CA VAL A 169 5.87 7.22 0.82
C VAL A 169 5.67 7.03 2.32
N HIS A 170 6.52 7.67 3.13
CA HIS A 170 6.46 7.55 4.58
C HIS A 170 5.70 8.73 5.20
N ARG A 171 5.18 8.53 6.42
CA ARG A 171 4.31 9.49 7.12
C ARG A 171 4.93 10.87 7.34
N GLY A 172 6.24 10.93 7.52
CA GLY A 172 7.00 12.17 7.74
C GLY A 172 7.29 12.96 6.46
N PHE A 173 7.05 12.38 5.27
CA PHE A 173 7.36 13.02 4.01
C PHE A 173 6.43 14.21 3.74
N THR A 174 7.00 15.41 3.71
CA THR A 174 6.24 16.66 3.50
C THR A 174 6.05 17.03 2.03
N GLY A 175 6.72 16.33 1.12
CA GLY A 175 6.62 16.56 -0.31
C GLY A 175 5.44 15.86 -0.98
N VAL A 176 5.44 15.92 -2.30
CA VAL A 176 4.53 15.17 -3.16
C VAL A 176 5.28 13.96 -3.72
N ALA A 177 4.66 12.79 -3.70
CA ALA A 177 5.25 11.58 -4.29
C ALA A 177 5.21 11.68 -5.83
N VAL A 178 5.97 10.82 -6.50
CA VAL A 178 6.15 10.84 -7.96
C VAL A 178 4.86 10.74 -8.78
N ASN A 179 3.77 10.23 -8.18
CA ASN A 179 2.44 10.18 -8.80
C ASN A 179 1.59 11.44 -8.57
N GLY A 180 2.18 12.52 -8.05
CA GLY A 180 1.48 13.78 -7.78
C GLY A 180 0.64 13.79 -6.49
N LEU A 181 0.69 12.74 -5.66
CA LEU A 181 -0.09 12.65 -4.42
C LEU A 181 0.76 12.89 -3.17
N THR A 182 0.18 13.52 -2.14
CA THR A 182 0.79 13.62 -0.82
C THR A 182 0.61 12.31 -0.04
N PHE A 183 1.38 12.13 1.05
CA PHE A 183 1.19 11.01 1.96
C PHE A 183 -0.26 10.90 2.45
N THR A 184 -0.91 12.03 2.81
CA THR A 184 -2.29 12.04 3.31
C THR A 184 -3.26 11.45 2.29
N THR A 185 -3.18 11.87 1.01
CA THR A 185 -4.07 11.36 -0.04
C THR A 185 -3.86 9.86 -0.31
N ILE A 186 -2.60 9.40 -0.29
CA ILE A 186 -2.28 7.97 -0.41
C ILE A 186 -2.78 7.20 0.82
N ALA A 187 -2.62 7.76 2.02
CA ALA A 187 -3.07 7.16 3.26
C ALA A 187 -4.59 6.98 3.29
N ASP A 188 -5.36 7.96 2.81
CA ASP A 188 -6.83 7.85 2.69
C ASP A 188 -7.26 6.70 1.77
N SER A 189 -6.50 6.44 0.71
CA SER A 189 -6.74 5.33 -0.21
C SER A 189 -6.36 3.97 0.39
N THR A 190 -5.34 3.96 1.25
CA THR A 190 -4.75 2.75 1.85
C THR A 190 -5.47 2.30 3.12
N ALA A 191 -5.94 3.24 3.93
CA ALA A 191 -6.47 3.03 5.26
C ALA A 191 -7.93 2.51 5.30
N GLY A 192 -8.37 2.19 6.52
CA GLY A 192 -9.79 1.92 6.83
C GLY A 192 -10.16 0.43 6.85
N GLY A 193 -9.19 -0.49 6.90
CA GLY A 193 -9.46 -1.92 7.02
C GLY A 193 -10.06 -2.55 5.77
N ARG A 194 -9.77 -1.96 4.59
CA ARG A 194 -10.22 -2.44 3.28
C ARG A 194 -9.08 -3.14 2.55
N GLN A 195 -9.42 -4.02 1.61
CA GLN A 195 -8.47 -4.57 0.64
C GLN A 195 -8.55 -3.68 -0.60
N VAL A 196 -7.46 -2.96 -0.88
CA VAL A 196 -7.37 -2.03 -2.00
C VAL A 196 -6.16 -2.42 -2.82
N ASP A 197 -6.40 -2.85 -4.06
CA ASP A 197 -5.33 -3.28 -4.94
C ASP A 197 -4.36 -2.14 -5.21
N GLY A 198 -3.08 -2.46 -5.10
CA GLY A 198 -1.99 -1.53 -5.35
C GLY A 198 -1.78 -0.48 -4.25
N PHE A 199 -2.56 -0.45 -3.18
CA PHE A 199 -2.34 0.46 -2.04
C PHE A 199 -2.17 -0.33 -0.75
N HIS A 200 -0.96 -0.27 -0.18
CA HIS A 200 -0.58 -1.19 0.87
C HIS A 200 0.22 -0.51 1.98
N GLY A 201 -0.33 -0.50 3.19
CA GLY A 201 0.33 0.06 4.37
C GLY A 201 1.42 -0.87 4.86
N ILE A 202 2.62 -0.32 5.08
CA ILE A 202 3.83 -1.07 5.43
C ILE A 202 4.56 -0.41 6.60
N SER A 203 5.31 -1.22 7.35
CA SER A 203 6.36 -0.74 8.23
C SER A 203 7.68 -0.64 7.49
N ILE A 204 8.60 0.18 8.01
CA ILE A 204 9.95 0.28 7.45
C ILE A 204 10.71 -1.04 7.65
N GLU A 205 10.48 -1.74 8.77
CA GLU A 205 11.03 -3.08 9.00
C GLU A 205 10.55 -4.12 7.97
N TYR A 206 9.30 -4.03 7.49
CA TYR A 206 8.85 -4.94 6.45
C TYR A 206 9.61 -4.73 5.13
N MET A 207 10.07 -3.52 4.83
CA MET A 207 10.93 -3.28 3.65
C MET A 207 12.30 -3.97 3.74
N ARG A 208 12.76 -4.29 4.97
CA ARG A 208 14.00 -5.03 5.23
C ARG A 208 13.81 -6.55 5.12
N SER A 209 12.57 -7.02 4.94
CA SER A 209 12.26 -8.44 4.86
C SER A 209 12.59 -9.03 3.49
N PRO A 210 13.13 -10.26 3.41
CA PRO A 210 13.25 -10.98 2.13
C PRO A 210 11.88 -11.35 1.53
N LYS A 211 10.81 -11.33 2.32
CA LYS A 211 9.42 -11.56 1.86
C LYS A 211 8.71 -10.24 1.47
N PHE A 212 9.42 -9.11 1.45
CA PHE A 212 8.84 -7.81 1.11
C PHE A 212 8.21 -7.82 -0.27
N LEU A 213 6.87 -7.78 -0.32
CA LEU A 213 6.04 -7.82 -1.54
C LEU A 213 6.49 -8.90 -2.53
N GLN A 214 6.98 -10.05 -2.03
CA GLN A 214 7.64 -11.05 -2.86
C GLN A 214 6.72 -11.60 -3.97
N ALA A 215 5.41 -11.67 -3.72
CA ALA A 215 4.44 -12.12 -4.74
C ALA A 215 4.33 -11.14 -5.91
N ASP A 216 4.71 -9.89 -5.69
CA ASP A 216 4.65 -8.82 -6.67
C ASP A 216 6.03 -8.44 -7.21
N GLY A 217 7.07 -9.25 -6.97
CA GLY A 217 8.43 -9.01 -7.44
C GLY A 217 9.33 -8.25 -6.45
N GLY A 218 8.84 -7.95 -5.25
CA GLY A 218 9.59 -7.31 -4.17
C GLY A 218 10.35 -6.07 -4.61
N TRP A 219 11.61 -5.95 -4.18
CA TRP A 219 12.47 -4.80 -4.52
C TRP A 219 12.66 -4.59 -6.03
N ALA A 220 12.58 -5.64 -6.86
CA ALA A 220 12.73 -5.50 -8.31
C ALA A 220 11.54 -4.78 -8.99
N ARG A 221 10.43 -4.59 -8.27
CA ARG A 221 9.27 -3.81 -8.72
C ARG A 221 9.12 -2.48 -7.97
N VAL A 222 10.00 -2.16 -7.02
CA VAL A 222 10.01 -0.85 -6.36
C VAL A 222 10.80 0.13 -7.23
N VAL A 223 10.17 1.22 -7.64
CA VAL A 223 10.75 2.18 -8.60
C VAL A 223 11.04 3.54 -7.99
N TRP A 224 10.39 3.89 -6.88
CA TRP A 224 10.54 5.20 -6.24
C TRP A 224 10.40 5.10 -4.72
N VAL A 225 11.38 5.66 -3.99
CA VAL A 225 11.42 5.66 -2.51
C VAL A 225 12.02 6.99 -2.03
N PRO A 226 11.42 7.69 -1.04
CA PRO A 226 12.02 8.89 -0.47
C PRO A 226 13.44 8.62 0.03
N SER A 227 14.37 9.54 -0.22
CA SER A 227 15.80 9.33 0.05
C SER A 227 16.10 8.96 1.51
N GLU A 228 15.36 9.55 2.46
CA GLU A 228 15.45 9.22 3.89
C GLU A 228 15.11 7.76 4.18
N VAL A 229 14.06 7.22 3.54
CA VAL A 229 13.67 5.81 3.71
C VAL A 229 14.67 4.91 3.00
N LYS A 230 15.07 5.27 1.78
CA LYS A 230 16.03 4.52 0.99
C LYS A 230 17.35 4.35 1.74
N GLU A 231 17.84 5.41 2.39
CA GLU A 231 19.06 5.33 3.22
C GLU A 231 18.87 4.41 4.43
N ARG A 232 17.73 4.49 5.13
CA ARG A 232 17.43 3.63 6.28
C ARG A 232 17.40 2.14 5.95
N VAL A 233 17.02 1.76 4.73
CA VAL A 233 16.88 0.34 4.34
C VAL A 233 17.90 -0.11 3.30
N LYS A 234 18.88 0.75 2.98
CA LYS A 234 19.84 0.57 1.88
C LYS A 234 20.54 -0.79 1.90
N ASP A 235 20.99 -1.23 3.07
CA ASP A 235 21.71 -2.51 3.25
C ASP A 235 20.84 -3.74 2.98
N PHE A 236 19.51 -3.57 2.89
CA PHE A 236 18.54 -4.62 2.61
C PHE A 236 17.98 -4.57 1.18
N ILE A 237 18.30 -3.52 0.43
CA ILE A 237 18.00 -3.44 -1.00
C ILE A 237 19.05 -4.31 -1.73
N PRO A 238 18.64 -5.16 -2.70
CA PRO A 238 19.61 -5.87 -3.53
C PRO A 238 20.65 -4.91 -4.13
N PRO A 239 21.96 -5.18 -4.00
CA PRO A 239 23.01 -4.22 -4.37
C PRO A 239 22.92 -3.72 -5.81
N ASP A 240 22.43 -4.55 -6.73
CA ASP A 240 22.24 -4.24 -8.15
C ASP A 240 21.04 -3.32 -8.43
N LEU A 241 20.17 -3.09 -7.44
CA LEU A 241 18.99 -2.22 -7.54
C LEU A 241 19.15 -0.87 -6.86
N ILE A 242 20.12 -0.72 -5.95
CA ILE A 242 20.26 0.51 -5.14
C ILE A 242 20.29 1.76 -6.01
N ASP A 243 21.09 1.77 -7.08
CA ASP A 243 21.23 2.95 -7.96
C ASP A 243 20.16 3.03 -9.05
N LYS A 244 19.23 2.06 -9.10
CA LYS A 244 18.16 1.98 -10.11
C LYS A 244 16.79 2.41 -9.60
N ILE A 245 16.65 2.58 -8.28
CA ILE A 245 15.42 3.05 -7.64
C ILE A 245 15.50 4.56 -7.48
N ALA A 246 14.54 5.30 -8.04
CA ALA A 246 14.52 6.75 -7.96
C ALA A 246 14.16 7.24 -6.54
N THR A 247 14.55 8.48 -6.25
CA THR A 247 14.11 9.25 -5.08
C THR A 247 13.44 10.55 -5.52
N GLU A 248 12.95 11.34 -4.58
CA GLU A 248 12.43 12.70 -4.83
C GLU A 248 13.48 13.65 -5.44
N LYS A 249 14.77 13.28 -5.42
CA LYS A 249 15.86 14.06 -6.02
C LYS A 249 16.13 13.67 -7.48
N ASP A 250 15.68 12.49 -7.90
CA ASP A 250 15.93 11.92 -9.22
C ASP A 250 14.74 12.12 -10.16
N ALA A 251 13.52 11.98 -9.63
CA ALA A 251 12.28 12.16 -10.37
C ALA A 251 11.16 12.70 -9.47
N THR A 252 10.47 13.73 -9.96
CA THR A 252 9.36 14.41 -9.27
C THR A 252 7.99 14.13 -9.87
N ASN A 253 7.96 13.56 -11.07
CA ASN A 253 6.76 13.14 -11.79
C ASN A 253 6.99 11.80 -12.52
N VAL A 254 5.93 11.23 -13.07
CA VAL A 254 5.94 9.90 -13.70
C VAL A 254 6.77 9.91 -14.99
N GLU A 255 6.76 11.01 -15.74
CA GLU A 255 7.54 11.15 -16.97
C GLU A 255 9.05 11.09 -16.70
N GLU A 256 9.53 11.90 -15.74
CA GLU A 256 10.93 11.87 -15.27
C GLU A 256 11.30 10.49 -14.71
N LEU A 257 10.38 9.84 -14.00
CA LEU A 257 10.59 8.49 -13.48
C LEU A 257 10.79 7.49 -14.61
N MET A 258 9.98 7.54 -15.67
CA MET A 258 10.11 6.65 -16.82
C MET A 258 11.48 6.79 -17.50
N GLU A 259 11.95 8.03 -17.67
CA GLU A 259 13.27 8.32 -18.24
C GLU A 259 14.40 7.77 -17.35
N PHE A 260 14.35 8.06 -16.04
CA PHE A 260 15.32 7.55 -15.07
C PHE A 260 15.41 6.02 -15.07
N LEU A 261 14.26 5.33 -15.06
CA LEU A 261 14.22 3.86 -15.02
C LEU A 261 14.82 3.24 -16.29
N LYS A 262 14.59 3.86 -17.47
CA LYS A 262 15.22 3.46 -18.73
C LYS A 262 16.73 3.67 -18.69
N GLU A 263 17.18 4.86 -18.27
CA GLU A 263 18.62 5.20 -18.20
C GLU A 263 19.37 4.27 -17.25
N LYS A 264 18.82 4.00 -16.07
CA LYS A 264 19.44 3.12 -15.06
C LYS A 264 19.24 1.62 -15.32
N GLY A 265 18.48 1.26 -16.35
CA GLY A 265 18.20 -0.13 -16.69
C GLY A 265 17.51 -0.87 -15.53
N HIS A 266 16.46 -0.27 -14.97
CA HIS A 266 15.67 -0.87 -13.90
C HIS A 266 14.94 -2.13 -14.43
N PRO A 267 14.89 -3.25 -13.69
CA PRO A 267 14.28 -4.51 -14.18
C PRO A 267 12.84 -4.36 -14.64
N VAL A 268 12.08 -3.45 -14.02
CA VAL A 268 10.68 -3.17 -14.39
C VAL A 268 10.49 -2.78 -15.86
N VAL A 269 11.51 -2.17 -16.49
CA VAL A 269 11.44 -1.73 -17.89
C VAL A 269 11.20 -2.91 -18.83
N SER A 270 11.73 -4.10 -18.49
CA SER A 270 11.48 -5.33 -19.28
C SER A 270 10.02 -5.79 -19.29
N ARG A 271 9.19 -5.26 -18.38
CA ARG A 271 7.77 -5.59 -18.23
C ARG A 271 6.87 -4.63 -19.02
N TRP A 272 7.42 -3.51 -19.46
CA TRP A 272 6.68 -2.56 -20.28
C TRP A 272 6.44 -3.21 -21.63
N LYS A 273 5.17 -3.32 -22.02
CA LYS A 273 4.86 -3.66 -23.40
C LYS A 273 5.31 -2.48 -24.24
N GLU A 274 6.12 -2.70 -25.25
CA GLU A 274 6.30 -1.68 -26.30
C GLU A 274 4.90 -1.39 -26.84
N GLU A 275 4.40 -0.19 -26.62
CA GLU A 275 3.25 0.29 -27.36
C GLU A 275 3.68 0.32 -28.82
N GLU A 276 3.21 -0.64 -29.62
CA GLU A 276 3.20 -0.51 -31.06
C GLU A 276 2.47 0.80 -31.37
N VAL A 277 3.24 1.81 -31.76
CA VAL A 277 2.72 3.01 -32.39
C VAL A 277 2.00 2.52 -33.65
N VAL A 278 0.68 2.36 -33.56
CA VAL A 278 -0.15 2.17 -34.75
C VAL A 278 -0.05 3.48 -35.52
N GLU A 279 0.85 3.52 -36.52
CA GLU A 279 0.82 4.55 -37.55
C GLU A 279 -0.58 4.52 -38.17
N VAL A 280 -1.40 5.50 -37.82
CA VAL A 280 -2.68 5.71 -38.48
C VAL A 280 -2.36 6.24 -39.87
N ALA A 281 -2.33 5.34 -40.85
CA ALA A 281 -2.28 5.69 -42.26
C ALA A 281 -3.40 6.70 -42.59
N PRO A 282 -3.15 7.71 -43.44
CA PRO A 282 -4.16 8.72 -43.76
C PRO A 282 -5.38 8.06 -44.39
N ALA A 283 -6.57 8.35 -43.87
CA ALA A 283 -7.82 7.83 -44.42
C ALA A 283 -8.04 8.37 -45.83
N GLU A 284 -8.01 7.48 -46.83
CA GLU A 284 -8.55 7.74 -48.16
C GLU A 284 -10.06 8.01 -48.09
N GLU A 285 -10.50 9.01 -48.84
CA GLU A 285 -11.90 9.44 -48.97
C GLU A 285 -12.80 8.28 -49.43
N ALA A 286 -13.67 7.80 -48.54
CA ALA A 286 -14.73 6.86 -48.91
C ALA A 286 -15.98 7.60 -49.42
N ALA A 287 -16.37 7.27 -50.65
CA ALA A 287 -17.65 7.60 -51.26
C ALA A 287 -18.86 7.11 -50.42
N PRO A 288 -20.05 7.74 -50.53
CA PRO A 288 -21.16 7.46 -49.64
C PRO A 288 -21.83 6.11 -49.93
N ILE A 289 -22.03 5.29 -48.89
CA ILE A 289 -22.80 4.02 -48.93
C ILE A 289 -24.20 4.24 -48.31
N PRO A 290 -25.27 3.59 -48.81
CA PRO A 290 -26.66 3.86 -48.45
C PRO A 290 -27.04 3.42 -47.03
N THR A 291 -28.11 4.03 -46.52
CA THR A 291 -28.71 3.77 -45.23
C THR A 291 -29.21 2.34 -45.06
N GLY A 292 -28.78 1.71 -43.95
CA GLY A 292 -29.55 0.69 -43.26
C GLY A 292 -28.84 -0.65 -43.12
N GLU A 293 -27.95 -0.75 -42.14
CA GLU A 293 -27.60 -2.04 -41.50
C GLU A 293 -27.01 -1.79 -40.10
N VAL A 294 -27.39 -2.65 -39.16
CA VAL A 294 -27.08 -2.55 -37.73
C VAL A 294 -25.81 -3.36 -37.48
N ILE A 295 -24.75 -2.73 -36.96
CA ILE A 295 -23.53 -3.42 -36.54
C ILE A 295 -23.67 -3.82 -35.06
N GLU A 296 -23.59 -5.12 -34.79
CA GLU A 296 -23.51 -5.69 -33.45
C GLU A 296 -22.11 -5.47 -32.86
N ILE A 297 -22.03 -4.99 -31.62
CA ILE A 297 -20.78 -4.86 -30.87
C ILE A 297 -20.88 -5.75 -29.63
N ALA A 298 -19.88 -6.62 -29.44
CA ALA A 298 -19.78 -7.52 -28.29
C ALA A 298 -19.67 -6.77 -26.95
N PRO A 299 -20.17 -7.35 -25.84
CA PRO A 299 -20.12 -6.70 -24.54
C PRO A 299 -18.68 -6.64 -24.02
N GLY A 300 -18.17 -5.43 -23.80
CA GLY A 300 -16.86 -5.19 -23.16
C GLY A 300 -15.90 -4.26 -23.91
N ALA A 301 -16.21 -3.84 -25.14
CA ALA A 301 -15.37 -2.89 -25.88
C ALA A 301 -15.79 -1.43 -25.60
N ILE A 302 -14.90 -0.64 -25.00
CA ILE A 302 -15.06 0.82 -24.86
C ILE A 302 -14.43 1.46 -26.11
N PRO A 303 -15.18 2.20 -26.94
CA PRO A 303 -14.59 2.98 -28.01
C PRO A 303 -13.87 4.18 -27.39
N ILE A 304 -12.57 4.28 -27.64
CA ILE A 304 -11.75 5.43 -27.27
C ILE A 304 -12.16 6.61 -28.15
N GLY A 305 -12.37 7.77 -27.51
CA GLY A 305 -12.50 9.07 -28.18
C GLY A 305 -13.93 9.60 -28.30
N THR A 306 -14.50 10.16 -27.22
CA THR A 306 -15.47 11.27 -27.31
C THR A 306 -15.50 12.06 -26.00
N SER A 307 -15.10 13.33 -26.08
CA SER A 307 -15.10 14.29 -24.97
C SER A 307 -16.52 14.81 -24.66
N GLY A 308 -16.89 14.76 -23.37
CA GLY A 308 -17.62 15.84 -22.69
C GLY A 308 -19.08 15.59 -22.31
N PHE A 309 -19.35 15.23 -21.03
CA PHE A 309 -20.46 15.73 -20.19
C PHE A 309 -20.09 15.58 -18.71
N ARG A 310 -20.43 16.56 -17.86
CA ARG A 310 -20.28 16.49 -16.40
C ARG A 310 -21.67 16.30 -15.77
N ILE A 311 -21.90 15.17 -15.12
CA ILE A 311 -23.14 14.86 -14.40
C ILE A 311 -22.76 14.62 -12.94
N LYS A 312 -23.35 15.40 -12.01
CA LYS A 312 -23.21 15.19 -10.57
C LYS A 312 -24.51 14.63 -10.02
N LEU A 313 -24.44 13.46 -9.39
CA LEU A 313 -25.58 12.80 -8.75
C LEU A 313 -25.21 12.51 -7.30
N GLU A 314 -25.99 13.01 -6.35
CA GLU A 314 -25.82 12.73 -4.92
C GLU A 314 -26.99 11.85 -4.45
N ASN A 315 -26.66 10.71 -3.83
CA ASN A 315 -27.59 9.71 -3.25
C ASN A 315 -28.62 9.08 -4.21
N ALA A 316 -28.27 8.83 -5.48
CA ALA A 316 -29.12 8.10 -6.41
C ALA A 316 -28.70 6.62 -6.58
N LYS A 317 -29.66 5.68 -6.55
CA LYS A 317 -29.49 4.30 -7.04
C LYS A 317 -30.07 4.21 -8.46
N ILE A 318 -29.21 4.08 -9.47
CA ILE A 318 -29.63 3.99 -10.86
C ILE A 318 -29.63 2.52 -11.31
N TYR A 319 -30.77 2.05 -11.83
CA TYR A 319 -30.89 0.79 -12.54
C TYR A 319 -31.28 1.06 -13.99
N ILE A 320 -30.40 0.70 -14.93
CA ILE A 320 -30.62 0.93 -16.38
C ILE A 320 -30.77 -0.42 -17.07
N LYS A 321 -31.91 -0.64 -17.74
CA LYS A 321 -32.13 -1.82 -18.60
C LYS A 321 -31.72 -1.63 -20.06
N LYS A 322 -31.63 -0.39 -20.55
CA LYS A 322 -31.26 -0.06 -21.94
C LYS A 322 -30.82 1.41 -22.05
N VAL A 323 -29.75 1.69 -22.79
CA VAL A 323 -29.31 3.06 -23.13
C VAL A 323 -29.41 3.25 -24.64
N THR A 324 -29.93 4.40 -25.09
CA THR A 324 -29.96 4.80 -26.51
C THR A 324 -29.39 6.20 -26.63
N ILE A 325 -28.32 6.37 -27.41
CA ILE A 325 -27.69 7.68 -27.66
C ILE A 325 -28.07 8.13 -29.07
N ARG A 326 -28.57 9.36 -29.23
CA ARG A 326 -28.86 9.98 -30.53
C ARG A 326 -28.14 11.31 -30.63
N LYS A 327 -27.53 11.59 -31.79
CA LYS A 327 -26.87 12.85 -32.11
C LYS A 327 -27.92 13.94 -32.33
N VAL A 328 -27.84 15.03 -31.58
CA VAL A 328 -28.63 16.26 -31.86
C VAL A 328 -27.73 17.20 -32.66
N PRO A 329 -28.20 17.77 -33.80
CA PRO A 329 -27.42 18.75 -34.54
C PRO A 329 -27.16 20.00 -33.68
N SER A 330 -25.91 20.47 -33.64
CA SER A 330 -25.51 21.67 -32.91
C SER A 330 -26.08 22.92 -33.56
N HIS A 331 -26.85 23.72 -32.82
CA HIS A 331 -27.22 25.06 -33.23
C HIS A 331 -26.00 25.99 -33.18
N GLU A 332 -25.60 26.55 -34.32
CA GLU A 332 -24.63 27.64 -34.41
C GLU A 332 -25.10 28.85 -33.59
N LYS A 333 -24.23 29.33 -32.69
CA LYS A 333 -24.42 30.60 -31.98
C LYS A 333 -24.21 31.76 -32.96
N ARG A 334 -25.30 32.39 -33.42
CA ARG A 334 -25.26 33.73 -34.01
C ARG A 334 -24.84 34.75 -32.94
N GLY A 335 -23.82 35.54 -33.27
CA GLY A 335 -23.26 36.59 -32.42
C GLY A 335 -24.26 37.71 -32.13
N ARG A 336 -24.06 38.38 -30.99
CA ARG A 336 -24.81 39.56 -30.58
C ARG A 336 -23.87 40.78 -30.67
N LYS A 337 -24.13 41.65 -31.65
CA LYS A 337 -23.70 43.06 -31.73
C LYS A 337 -24.77 43.93 -31.07
N GLY A 338 -24.38 44.99 -30.34
CA GLY A 338 -25.18 46.19 -29.96
C GLY A 338 -26.36 45.90 -29.02
N ASP A 339 -26.70 46.70 -28.00
CA ASP A 339 -26.36 48.07 -27.62
C ASP A 339 -26.07 48.17 -26.11
#